data_AF-A0A2M8P6F7-F1
#
_entry.id   AF-A0A2M8P6F7-F1
#
_cell.length_a   1.000
_cell.length_b   1.000
_cell.length_c   1.000
_cell.angle_alpha   90.00
_cell.angle_beta   90.00
_cell.angle_gamma   90.00
#
_symmetry.space_group_name_H-M   'P 1'
#
loop_
_entity.id
_entity.type
_entity.pdbx_description
1 polymer ?
#
loop_
_entity_poly.entity_id
_entity_poly.type
_entity_poly.pdbx_seq_one_letter_code
_entity_poly.pdbx_strand_id
1 'polypeptide(L)'
;MCLIDHPSFTPQQREAAKLYQDFLLSREIQELARMYGYRPAVTDVPIFAGGSPFNDPEIRAMGVSNNVGQTLRQPDGNTLKQLLTIWNRA
;
A
#
# COMPACT_ATOMS: atom_id res chain seq x y z
N MET A 1 -7.44 7.19 1.95
CA MET A 1 -7.72 6.46 0.68
C MET A 1 -8.94 7.12 0.04
N CYS A 2 -8.93 7.37 -1.27
CA CYS A 2 -9.94 8.19 -1.96
C CYS A 2 -10.82 7.30 -2.85
N LEU A 3 -12.15 7.31 -2.64
CA LEU A 3 -13.09 6.75 -3.61
C LEU A 3 -13.31 7.79 -4.70
N ILE A 4 -13.20 7.38 -5.97
CA ILE A 4 -13.29 8.30 -7.10
C ILE A 4 -14.72 8.84 -7.21
N ASP A 5 -14.85 10.16 -7.07
CA ASP A 5 -16.11 10.87 -7.33
C ASP A 5 -16.11 11.39 -8.77
N HIS A 6 -16.58 10.55 -9.70
CA HIS A 6 -16.65 10.87 -11.13
C HIS A 6 -18.06 10.56 -11.69
N PRO A 7 -18.60 11.39 -12.61
CA PRO A 7 -19.95 11.21 -13.15
C PRO A 7 -20.20 9.87 -13.86
N SER A 8 -19.14 9.18 -14.29
CA SER A 8 -19.24 7.86 -14.93
C SER A 8 -19.58 6.72 -13.96
N PHE A 9 -19.60 6.96 -12.65
CA PHE A 9 -19.93 5.96 -11.65
C PHE A 9 -21.29 6.24 -11.02
N THR A 10 -22.13 5.21 -10.93
CA THR A 10 -23.42 5.31 -10.25
C THR A 10 -23.24 5.37 -8.73
N PRO A 11 -24.23 5.88 -7.98
CA PRO A 11 -24.21 5.83 -6.51
C PRO A 11 -24.01 4.41 -5.98
N GLN A 12 -24.68 3.41 -6.56
CA GLN A 12 -24.58 2.01 -6.14
C GLN A 12 -23.18 1.42 -6.37
N GLN A 13 -22.52 1.78 -7.47
CA GLN A 13 -21.14 1.36 -7.73
C GLN A 13 -20.17 1.94 -6.70
N ARG A 14 -20.41 3.18 -6.25
CA ARG A 14 -19.62 3.83 -5.20
C ARG A 14 -19.82 3.17 -3.85
N GLU A 15 -21.06 2.83 -3.51
CA GLU A 15 -21.37 2.06 -2.30
C GLU A 15 -20.71 0.67 -2.33
N ALA A 16 -20.78 -0.03 -3.46
CA ALA A 16 -20.11 -1.32 -3.63
C ALA A 16 -18.57 -1.19 -3.49
N ALA A 17 -17.97 -0.15 -4.08
CA ALA A 17 -16.54 0.13 -3.92
C ALA A 17 -16.16 0.40 -2.46
N LYS A 18 -17.02 1.11 -1.71
CA LYS A 18 -16.84 1.30 -0.28
C LYS A 18 -16.91 -0.02 0.49
N LEU A 19 -17.93 -0.85 0.23
CA LEU A 19 -18.06 -2.16 0.88
C LEU A 19 -16.83 -3.04 0.63
N TYR A 20 -16.33 -3.06 -0.60
CA TYR A 20 -15.15 -3.83 -0.94
C TYR A 20 -13.88 -3.26 -0.28
N GLN A 21 -13.74 -1.94 -0.21
CA GLN A 21 -12.65 -1.30 0.56
C GLN A 21 -12.71 -1.67 2.04
N ASP A 22 -13.89 -1.59 2.65
CA ASP A 22 -14.08 -1.92 4.06
C ASP A 22 -13.74 -3.41 4.32
N PHE A 23 -14.13 -4.30 3.41
CA PHE A 23 -13.71 -5.71 3.42
C PHE A 23 -12.19 -5.88 3.32
N LEU A 24 -11.54 -5.21 2.35
CA LEU A 24 -10.08 -5.30 2.19
C LEU A 24 -9.31 -4.79 3.42
N LEU A 25 -9.87 -3.81 4.14
CA LEU A 25 -9.29 -3.24 5.36
C LEU A 25 -9.70 -3.98 6.64
N SER A 26 -10.55 -5.00 6.55
CA SER A 26 -10.87 -5.86 7.69
C SER A 26 -9.61 -6.55 8.22
N ARG A 27 -9.59 -6.79 9.53
CA ARG A 27 -8.43 -7.36 10.22
C ARG A 27 -8.03 -8.72 9.65
N GLU A 28 -9.00 -9.57 9.40
CA GLU A 28 -8.84 -10.93 8.90
C GLU A 28 -8.17 -10.94 7.53
N ILE A 29 -8.59 -10.03 6.64
CA ILE A 29 -8.02 -9.91 5.30
C ILE A 29 -6.63 -9.30 5.34
N GLN A 30 -6.38 -8.34 6.23
CA GLN A 30 -5.06 -7.75 6.43
C GLN A 30 -4.05 -8.78 7.01
N GLU A 31 -4.49 -9.62 7.94
CA GLU A 31 -3.69 -10.74 8.47
C GLU A 31 -3.41 -11.80 7.40
N LEU A 32 -4.40 -12.14 6.57
CA LEU A 32 -4.21 -13.04 5.43
C LEU A 32 -3.23 -12.46 4.42
N ALA A 33 -3.41 -11.20 4.01
CA ALA A 33 -2.52 -10.52 3.06
C ALA A 33 -1.06 -10.50 3.56
N ARG A 34 -0.86 -10.31 4.88
CA ARG A 34 0.48 -10.40 5.50
C ARG A 34 1.14 -11.75 5.30
N MET A 35 0.38 -12.85 5.38
CA MET A 35 0.91 -14.19 5.13
C MET A 35 1.43 -14.35 3.70
N TYR A 36 0.87 -13.61 2.74
CA TYR A 36 1.33 -13.57 1.35
C TYR A 36 2.41 -12.51 1.07
N GLY A 37 2.98 -11.89 2.11
CA GLY A 37 4.06 -10.91 1.96
C GLY A 37 3.58 -9.49 1.60
N TYR A 38 2.29 -9.20 1.75
CA TYR A 38 1.79 -7.83 1.63
C TYR A 38 1.84 -7.12 2.97
N ARG A 39 2.30 -5.86 2.97
CA ARG A 39 2.35 -5.06 4.18
C ARG A 39 0.95 -4.62 4.59
N PRO A 40 0.52 -4.82 5.85
CA PRO A 40 -0.77 -4.34 6.32
C PRO A 40 -0.89 -2.81 6.16
N ALA A 41 -2.05 -2.36 5.68
CA ALA A 41 -2.40 -0.95 5.57
C ALA A 41 -2.95 -0.39 6.89
N VAL A 42 -3.54 -1.27 7.72
CA VAL A 42 -4.07 -0.94 9.05
C VAL A 42 -2.99 -1.15 10.11
N THR A 43 -2.87 -0.20 11.05
CA THR A 43 -1.76 -0.16 12.03
C THR A 43 -1.95 -1.12 13.21
N ASP A 44 -3.16 -1.63 13.42
CA ASP A 44 -3.52 -2.59 14.45
C ASP A 44 -3.17 -4.05 14.09
N VAL A 45 -2.83 -4.31 12.83
CA VAL A 45 -2.29 -5.59 12.35
C VAL A 45 -0.76 -5.49 12.31
N PRO A 46 -0.04 -6.12 13.26
CA PRO A 46 1.41 -6.03 13.31
C PRO A 46 2.05 -6.74 12.12
N ILE A 47 3.03 -6.09 11.49
CA ILE A 47 3.83 -6.68 10.39
C ILE A 47 4.75 -7.80 10.90
N PHE A 48 5.33 -7.65 12.10
CA PHE A 48 6.21 -8.64 12.74
C PHE A 48 5.44 -9.44 13.80
N ALA A 49 4.50 -10.28 13.34
CA ALA A 49 3.85 -11.27 14.20
C ALA A 49 4.47 -12.65 13.98
N GLY A 50 4.21 -13.60 14.88
CA GLY A 50 4.59 -15.00 14.68
C GLY A 50 4.06 -15.54 13.35
N GLY A 51 4.91 -16.25 12.59
CA GLY A 51 4.56 -16.79 11.27
C GLY A 51 4.55 -15.76 10.13
N SER A 52 4.80 -14.47 10.40
CA SER A 52 4.91 -13.47 9.34
C SER A 52 6.15 -13.72 8.46
N PRO A 53 6.02 -13.67 7.13
CA PRO A 53 7.16 -13.78 6.21
C PRO A 53 8.15 -12.63 6.40
N PHE A 54 7.71 -11.48 6.93
CA PHE A 54 8.59 -10.34 7.22
C PHE A 54 9.57 -10.57 8.37
N ASN A 55 9.48 -11.70 9.08
CA ASN A 55 10.49 -12.10 10.06
C ASN A 55 11.70 -12.79 9.43
N ASP A 56 11.60 -13.22 8.17
CA ASP A 56 12.69 -13.88 7.47
C ASP A 56 13.95 -12.97 7.45
N PRO A 57 15.12 -13.47 7.89
CA PRO A 57 16.35 -12.68 7.95
C PRO A 57 16.77 -12.07 6.60
N GLU A 58 16.57 -12.77 5.49
CA GLU A 58 16.92 -12.28 4.14
C GLU A 58 15.98 -11.14 3.74
N ILE A 59 14.67 -11.30 3.98
CA ILE A 59 13.68 -10.25 3.73
C ILE A 59 13.96 -9.02 4.59
N ARG A 60 14.35 -9.21 5.86
CA ARG A 60 14.73 -8.11 6.76
C ARG A 60 15.96 -7.36 6.26
N ALA A 61 16.94 -8.08 5.70
CA ALA A 61 18.15 -7.47 5.13
C ALA A 61 17.85 -6.58 3.91
N MET A 62 16.72 -6.78 3.22
CA MET A 62 16.27 -5.92 2.11
C MET A 62 15.67 -4.57 2.55
N GLY A 63 15.70 -4.24 3.85
CA GLY A 63 15.26 -2.95 4.37
C GLY A 63 13.83 -2.92 4.89
N VAL A 64 13.20 -4.09 5.13
CA VAL A 64 11.89 -4.15 5.80
C VAL A 64 12.00 -3.62 7.23
N SER A 65 11.20 -2.60 7.54
CA SER A 65 11.23 -1.92 8.83
C SER A 65 9.82 -1.52 9.29
N ASN A 66 9.63 -1.48 10.61
CA ASN A 66 8.47 -0.85 11.23
C ASN A 66 8.50 0.68 11.08
N ASN A 67 9.69 1.26 10.95
CA ASN A 67 9.86 2.67 10.73
C ASN A 67 9.68 2.95 9.24
N VAL A 68 8.42 3.21 8.85
CA VAL A 68 8.10 3.81 7.55
C VAL A 68 8.66 5.21 7.64
N GLY A 69 9.79 5.47 6.97
CA GLY A 69 10.48 6.75 7.04
C GLY A 69 9.65 7.94 6.51
N GLN A 70 10.35 8.95 6.00
CA GLN A 70 9.74 10.23 5.62
C GLN A 70 8.50 10.09 4.72
N THR A 71 7.47 10.88 5.03
CA THR A 71 6.37 11.19 4.14
C THR A 71 6.92 11.67 2.79
N LEU A 72 6.68 10.90 1.74
CA LEU A 72 7.06 11.28 0.39
C LEU A 72 6.33 12.59 0.02
N ARG A 73 7.10 13.64 -0.25
CA ARG A 73 6.55 14.86 -0.86
C ARG A 73 6.30 14.56 -2.33
N GLN A 74 5.08 14.79 -2.79
CA GLN A 74 4.76 14.64 -4.21
C GLN A 74 5.66 15.59 -5.03
N PRO A 75 6.48 15.05 -5.96
CA PRO A 75 7.34 15.87 -6.79
C PRO A 75 6.52 16.72 -7.77
N ASP A 76 7.05 17.88 -8.15
CA ASP A 76 6.46 18.67 -9.22
C ASP A 76 6.67 18.03 -10.60
N GLY A 77 5.93 18.53 -11.59
CA GLY A 77 5.96 17.99 -12.94
C GLY A 77 7.32 18.11 -13.64
N ASN A 78 8.13 19.12 -13.30
CA ASN A 78 9.47 19.25 -13.89
C ASN A 78 10.42 18.18 -13.34
N THR A 79 10.37 17.95 -12.02
CA THR A 79 11.10 16.89 -11.34
C THR A 79 10.75 15.51 -11.94
N LEU A 80 9.46 15.23 -12.15
CA LEU A 80 9.03 13.98 -12.78
C LEU A 80 9.56 13.82 -14.21
N LYS A 81 9.54 14.89 -15.03
CA LYS A 81 10.09 14.85 -16.39
C LYS A 81 11.58 14.53 -16.41
N GLN A 82 12.35 15.10 -15.47
CA GLN A 82 13.78 14.85 -15.37
C GLN A 82 14.06 13.40 -14.97
N LEU A 83 13.34 12.87 -13.98
CA LEU A 83 13.44 11.46 -13.57
C LEU A 83 13.16 10.52 -14.74
N LEU A 84 12.08 10.76 -15.49
CA LEU A 84 11.72 9.97 -16.67
C LEU A 84 12.79 10.07 -17.78
N THR A 85 13.37 11.26 -17.98
CA THR A 85 14.44 11.45 -18.98
C THR A 85 15.69 10.64 -18.63
N ILE A 86 16.06 10.58 -17.35
CA ILE A 86 17.20 9.78 -16.89
C ILE A 86 16.89 8.29 -17.05
N TRP A 87 15.71 7.85 -16.59
CA TRP A 87 15.30 6.45 -16.66
C TRP A 87 15.31 5.89 -18.09
N ASN A 88 14.78 6.64 -19.05
CA ASN A 88 14.71 6.21 -20.46
C ASN A 88 16.07 6.18 -21.18
N ARG A 89 17.13 6.70 -20.54
CA ARG A 89 18.50 6.70 -21.09
C ARG A 89 19.37 5.61 -20.47
N ALA A 90 18.94 4.99 -19.38
CA ALA A 90 19.60 3.86 -18.74
C ALA A 90 19.18 2.54 -19.42
#